data_AF-A0A2E9QME5-F1
#
_entry.id   AF-A0A2E9QME5-F1
#
_cell.length_a   1.000
_cell.length_b   1.000
_cell.length_c   1.000
_cell.angle_alpha   90.00
_cell.angle_beta   90.00
_cell.angle_gamma   90.00
#
_symmetry.space_group_name_H-M   'P 1'
#
loop_
_entity.id
_entity.type
_entity.pdbx_description
1 polymer ?
#
loop_
_entity_poly.entity_id
_entity_poly.type
_entity_poly.pdbx_seq_one_letter_code
_entity_poly.pdbx_strand_id
1 'polypeptide(L)'
;MSQKQNKPTEIHRMVDVSSAQLNHSKEQSLLYLRQKLIDTANSFVNDIFQQEPLNCNPTKKELQNTLLKKQKDVEGLNKGYAEKARIQAQNVVHEAHRRYFRRLIGRLAHASERIKEKDASRLYYYVPQHIEDIITEKQLKELEAFVKRGSTQKALDLFRAVILEKESHPLDALQVQVIQEMHRQVQQKHQRPQFAKGDDFCLQIHLDYRFVTRHHERIHEMNERAVLIFDKENKQFKTFLSLSNPIPRGKRIQLPICIRERTIKRLDRQGRLKSIVLELSENGVKVKLVFAKQKTNPKPVET
;
A
#
# COMPACT_ATOMS: atom_id res chain seq x y z
N MET A 1 -23.95 8.04 -24.65
CA MET A 1 -22.77 8.44 -23.86
C MET A 1 -23.18 8.54 -22.39
N SER A 2 -22.72 7.63 -21.54
CA SER A 2 -23.10 7.60 -20.12
C SER A 2 -22.31 8.65 -19.35
N GLN A 3 -23.00 9.67 -18.83
CA GLN A 3 -22.41 10.67 -17.94
C GLN A 3 -21.96 9.94 -16.66
N LYS A 4 -20.65 9.76 -16.49
CA LYS A 4 -20.06 9.37 -15.20
C LYS A 4 -20.41 10.49 -14.21
N GLN A 5 -21.43 10.26 -13.39
CA GLN A 5 -21.69 11.09 -12.22
C GLN A 5 -20.42 11.11 -11.36
N ASN A 6 -19.80 12.30 -11.26
CA ASN A 6 -18.67 12.51 -10.36
C ASN A 6 -19.17 12.30 -8.93
N LYS A 7 -18.83 11.15 -8.33
CA LYS A 7 -19.11 10.90 -6.93
C LYS A 7 -18.44 11.99 -6.09
N PRO A 8 -19.15 12.62 -5.14
CA PRO A 8 -18.56 13.64 -4.28
C PRO A 8 -17.33 13.08 -3.58
N THR A 9 -16.23 13.84 -3.61
CA THR A 9 -14.97 13.41 -3.01
C THR A 9 -15.13 13.40 -1.48
N GLU A 10 -15.02 12.21 -0.88
CA GLU A 10 -15.03 12.05 0.58
C GLU A 10 -13.61 12.22 1.14
N ILE A 11 -13.50 12.93 2.26
CA ILE A 11 -12.28 13.01 3.08
C ILE A 11 -12.44 12.01 4.22
N HIS A 12 -11.48 11.10 4.36
CA HIS A 12 -11.46 10.11 5.44
C HIS A 12 -10.60 10.59 6.61
N ARG A 13 -11.09 10.44 7.85
CA ARG A 13 -10.36 10.73 9.09
C ARG A 13 -10.35 9.50 10.00
N MET A 14 -9.17 9.10 10.45
CA MET A 14 -9.01 8.06 11.47
C MET A 14 -8.99 8.69 12.86
N VAL A 15 -9.69 8.07 13.81
CA VAL A 15 -9.78 8.55 15.20
C VAL A 15 -9.56 7.38 16.15
N ASP A 16 -8.63 7.55 17.07
CA ASP A 16 -8.31 6.55 18.09
C ASP A 16 -9.46 6.41 19.09
N VAL A 17 -9.78 5.16 19.40
CA VAL A 17 -10.71 4.76 20.46
C VAL A 17 -9.89 4.40 21.68
N SER A 18 -10.34 4.80 22.87
CA SER A 18 -9.70 4.37 24.12
C SER A 18 -9.97 2.87 24.33
N SER A 19 -8.92 2.08 24.51
CA SER A 19 -9.00 0.68 24.95
C SER A 19 -8.66 0.58 26.43
N ALA A 20 -9.31 -0.33 27.15
CA ALA A 20 -8.82 -0.73 28.48
C ALA A 20 -7.45 -1.38 28.36
N GLN A 21 -6.72 -1.45 29.47
CA GLN A 21 -5.60 -2.37 29.59
C GLN A 21 -6.10 -3.80 29.33
N LEU A 22 -5.49 -4.47 28.36
CA LEU A 22 -5.82 -5.85 28.03
C LEU A 22 -5.24 -6.77 29.11
N ASN A 23 -5.92 -7.87 29.38
CA ASN A 23 -5.30 -8.92 30.18
C ASN A 23 -4.22 -9.63 29.33
N HIS A 24 -3.26 -10.24 30.02
CA HIS A 24 -2.09 -10.85 29.40
C HIS A 24 -2.43 -11.86 28.30
N SER A 25 -3.46 -12.70 28.52
CA SER A 25 -3.89 -13.71 27.54
C SER A 25 -4.40 -13.11 26.22
N LYS A 26 -5.17 -12.00 26.28
CA LYS A 26 -5.65 -11.30 25.09
C LYS A 26 -4.52 -10.60 24.36
N GLU A 27 -3.60 -9.99 25.11
CA GLU A 27 -2.41 -9.34 24.56
C GLU A 27 -1.53 -10.35 23.80
N GLN A 28 -1.22 -11.49 24.42
CA GLN A 28 -0.47 -12.58 23.77
C GLN A 28 -1.16 -13.09 22.51
N SER A 29 -2.49 -13.22 22.52
CA SER A 29 -3.25 -13.63 21.33
C SER A 29 -3.13 -12.61 20.18
N LEU A 30 -3.06 -11.31 20.48
CA LEU A 30 -2.95 -10.26 19.48
C LEU A 30 -1.51 -10.08 18.98
N LEU A 31 -0.51 -10.27 19.85
CA LEU A 31 0.89 -10.35 19.45
C LEU A 31 1.13 -11.55 18.54
N TYR A 32 0.56 -12.71 18.88
CA TYR A 32 0.55 -13.88 18.00
C TYR A 32 -0.11 -13.57 16.65
N LEU A 33 -1.27 -12.89 16.65
CA LEU A 33 -1.93 -12.46 15.42
C LEU A 33 -1.02 -11.53 14.59
N ARG A 34 -0.38 -10.54 15.21
CA ARG A 34 0.56 -9.62 14.55
C ARG A 34 1.67 -10.40 13.86
N GLN A 35 2.37 -11.26 14.62
CA GLN A 35 3.49 -12.03 14.11
C GLN A 35 3.06 -12.93 12.95
N LYS A 36 2.01 -13.73 13.13
CA LYS A 36 1.53 -14.63 12.08
C LYS A 36 1.06 -13.92 10.83
N LEU A 37 0.45 -12.73 10.95
CA LEU A 37 0.09 -11.94 9.78
C LEU A 37 1.31 -11.41 9.04
N ILE A 38 2.32 -10.93 9.75
CA ILE A 38 3.58 -10.45 9.15
C ILE A 38 4.27 -11.60 8.43
N ASP A 39 4.42 -12.76 9.08
CA ASP A 39 5.07 -13.94 8.51
C ASP A 39 4.32 -14.41 7.26
N THR A 40 2.99 -14.51 7.33
CA THR A 40 2.15 -14.92 6.21
C THR A 40 2.23 -13.91 5.06
N ALA A 41 2.19 -12.61 5.35
CA ALA A 41 2.30 -11.57 4.33
C ALA A 41 3.67 -11.58 3.66
N ASN A 42 4.75 -11.72 4.43
CA ASN A 42 6.12 -11.85 3.90
C ASN A 42 6.28 -13.13 3.06
N SER A 43 5.70 -14.25 3.48
CA SER A 43 5.66 -15.49 2.68
C SER A 43 4.97 -15.27 1.34
N PHE A 44 3.80 -14.64 1.34
CA PHE A 44 3.11 -14.30 0.09
C PHE A 44 3.94 -13.35 -0.78
N VAL A 45 4.59 -12.34 -0.20
CA VAL A 45 5.48 -11.46 -0.98
C VAL A 45 6.59 -12.28 -1.63
N ASN A 46 7.20 -13.23 -0.91
CA ASN A 46 8.24 -14.10 -1.46
C ASN A 46 7.74 -14.95 -2.63
N ASP A 47 6.50 -15.42 -2.57
CA ASP A 47 5.89 -16.24 -3.64
C ASP A 47 5.64 -15.47 -4.94
N ILE A 48 5.38 -14.16 -4.87
CA ILE A 48 4.94 -13.38 -6.05
C ILE A 48 5.87 -12.24 -6.46
N PHE A 49 6.85 -11.87 -5.63
CA PHE A 49 7.78 -10.82 -5.97
C PHE A 49 8.80 -11.28 -7.01
N GLN A 50 8.83 -10.58 -8.14
CA GLN A 50 9.79 -10.78 -9.20
C GLN A 50 10.97 -9.81 -9.04
N GLN A 51 12.17 -10.37 -8.94
CA GLN A 51 13.40 -9.59 -8.83
C GLN A 51 13.69 -8.83 -10.13
N GLU A 52 13.42 -9.42 -11.29
CA GLU A 52 13.51 -8.75 -12.59
C GLU A 52 12.10 -8.62 -13.21
N PRO A 53 11.39 -7.49 -13.01
CA PRO A 53 10.06 -7.30 -13.56
C PRO A 53 10.02 -7.21 -15.09
N LEU A 54 11.13 -6.97 -15.80
CA LEU A 54 11.10 -6.98 -17.26
C LEU A 54 10.71 -8.35 -17.83
N ASN A 55 11.05 -9.45 -17.13
CA ASN A 55 10.72 -10.83 -17.52
C ASN A 55 9.21 -11.08 -17.55
N CYS A 56 8.47 -10.49 -16.62
CA CYS A 56 7.03 -10.59 -16.58
C CYS A 56 6.44 -9.38 -15.84
N ASN A 57 5.40 -8.79 -16.42
CA ASN A 57 4.64 -7.72 -15.79
C ASN A 57 3.26 -8.28 -15.37
N PRO A 58 3.20 -9.07 -14.28
CA PRO A 58 1.96 -9.70 -13.88
C PRO A 58 0.93 -8.64 -13.49
N THR A 59 -0.24 -8.75 -14.08
CA THR A 59 -1.41 -7.99 -13.69
C THR A 59 -1.78 -8.30 -12.24
N LYS A 60 -2.49 -7.36 -11.60
CA LYS A 60 -3.02 -7.58 -10.26
C LYS A 60 -3.86 -8.87 -10.17
N LYS A 61 -4.57 -9.24 -11.23
CA LYS A 61 -5.39 -10.46 -11.29
C LYS A 61 -4.52 -11.73 -11.33
N GLU A 62 -3.41 -11.74 -12.06
CA GLU A 62 -2.49 -12.88 -12.09
C GLU A 62 -1.84 -13.08 -10.73
N LEU A 63 -1.37 -12.01 -10.08
CA LEU A 63 -0.87 -12.05 -8.70
C LEU A 63 -1.94 -12.62 -7.75
N GLN A 64 -3.20 -12.24 -7.92
CA GLN A 64 -4.30 -12.76 -7.12
C GLN A 64 -4.45 -14.27 -7.26
N ASN A 65 -4.45 -14.78 -8.50
CA ASN A 65 -4.66 -16.19 -8.79
C ASN A 65 -3.56 -17.06 -8.20
N THR A 66 -2.30 -16.62 -8.29
CA THR A 66 -1.17 -17.31 -7.64
C THR A 66 -1.36 -17.35 -6.14
N LEU A 67 -1.68 -16.21 -5.52
CA LEU A 67 -1.85 -16.13 -4.08
C LEU A 67 -3.08 -16.87 -3.55
N LEU A 68 -4.16 -16.99 -4.33
CA LEU A 68 -5.35 -17.76 -3.92
C LEU A 68 -5.05 -19.25 -3.78
N LYS A 69 -4.11 -19.79 -4.57
CA LYS A 69 -3.63 -21.17 -4.41
C LYS A 69 -2.86 -21.30 -3.10
N LYS A 70 -1.88 -20.42 -2.89
CA LYS A 70 -1.03 -20.38 -1.69
C LYS A 70 -1.81 -20.13 -0.40
N GLN A 71 -2.90 -19.36 -0.45
CA GLN A 71 -3.74 -19.09 0.73
C GLN A 71 -4.37 -20.37 1.32
N LYS A 72 -4.58 -21.41 0.51
CA LYS A 72 -5.15 -22.68 0.99
C LYS A 72 -4.19 -23.44 1.92
N ASP A 73 -2.90 -23.21 1.75
CA ASP A 73 -1.83 -23.90 2.48
C ASP A 73 -1.45 -23.16 3.77
N VAL A 74 -2.12 -22.04 4.10
CA VAL A 74 -1.85 -21.27 5.31
C VAL A 74 -2.45 -21.97 6.53
N GLU A 75 -1.56 -22.44 7.41
CA GLU A 75 -1.92 -23.07 8.68
C GLU A 75 -1.80 -22.10 9.87
N GLY A 76 -2.50 -22.42 10.97
CA GLY A 76 -2.39 -21.68 12.23
C GLY A 76 -2.97 -20.26 12.23
N LEU A 77 -3.60 -19.84 11.12
CA LEU A 77 -4.24 -18.54 10.96
C LEU A 77 -5.67 -18.68 10.39
N ASN A 78 -6.62 -17.95 10.97
CA ASN A 78 -8.00 -17.90 10.48
C ASN A 78 -8.05 -17.43 9.02
N LYS A 79 -8.91 -18.06 8.20
CA LYS A 79 -9.08 -17.75 6.77
C LYS A 79 -9.29 -16.26 6.47
N GLY A 80 -10.01 -15.54 7.33
CA GLY A 80 -10.20 -14.10 7.18
C GLY A 80 -8.89 -13.32 7.32
N TYR A 81 -8.07 -13.64 8.32
CA TYR A 81 -6.77 -12.99 8.51
C TYR A 81 -5.78 -13.37 7.40
N ALA A 82 -5.77 -14.64 6.97
CA ALA A 82 -4.96 -15.08 5.83
C ALA A 82 -5.32 -14.29 4.56
N GLU A 83 -6.61 -14.04 4.31
CA GLU A 83 -7.04 -13.19 3.19
C GLU A 83 -6.56 -11.73 3.33
N LYS A 84 -6.57 -11.16 4.54
CA LYS A 84 -6.05 -9.79 4.76
C LYS A 84 -4.55 -9.71 4.47
N ALA A 85 -3.76 -10.67 4.95
CA ALA A 85 -2.33 -10.77 4.62
C ALA A 85 -2.13 -10.90 3.09
N ARG A 86 -2.94 -11.73 2.44
CA ARG A 86 -2.91 -11.91 0.98
C ARG A 86 -3.14 -10.61 0.21
N ILE A 87 -4.19 -9.88 0.56
CA ILE A 87 -4.55 -8.61 -0.10
C ILE A 87 -3.45 -7.57 0.11
N GLN A 88 -2.88 -7.49 1.32
CA GLN A 88 -1.78 -6.57 1.61
C GLN A 88 -0.54 -6.89 0.78
N ALA A 89 -0.09 -8.15 0.78
CA ALA A 89 1.05 -8.61 -0.02
C ALA A 89 0.85 -8.31 -1.52
N GLN A 90 -0.32 -8.66 -2.06
CA GLN A 90 -0.69 -8.39 -3.45
C GLN A 90 -0.57 -6.91 -3.81
N ASN A 91 -1.14 -6.02 -2.99
CA ASN A 91 -1.14 -4.58 -3.25
C ASN A 91 0.28 -4.00 -3.22
N VAL A 92 1.09 -4.39 -2.24
CA VAL A 92 2.44 -3.86 -2.07
C VAL A 92 3.37 -4.34 -3.19
N VAL A 93 3.30 -5.61 -3.58
CA VAL A 93 4.09 -6.14 -4.71
C VAL A 93 3.68 -5.49 -6.04
N HIS A 94 2.37 -5.38 -6.30
CA HIS A 94 1.87 -4.72 -7.50
C HIS A 94 2.34 -3.26 -7.58
N GLU A 95 2.31 -2.50 -6.47
CA GLU A 95 2.81 -1.13 -6.45
C GLU A 95 4.35 -1.06 -6.59
N ALA A 96 5.10 -2.04 -6.06
CA ALA A 96 6.54 -2.12 -6.28
C ALA A 96 6.87 -2.29 -7.78
N HIS A 97 6.22 -3.26 -8.45
CA HIS A 97 6.36 -3.47 -9.91
C HIS A 97 5.91 -2.24 -10.71
N ARG A 98 4.77 -1.64 -10.35
CA ARG A 98 4.29 -0.42 -11.00
C ARG A 98 5.29 0.74 -10.88
N ARG A 99 5.92 0.92 -9.71
CA ARG A 99 6.96 1.95 -9.49
C ARG A 99 8.21 1.65 -10.31
N TYR A 100 8.61 0.39 -10.42
CA TYR A 100 9.72 -0.04 -11.27
C TYR A 100 9.52 0.44 -12.72
N PHE A 101 8.42 0.04 -13.36
CA PHE A 101 8.15 0.43 -14.76
C PHE A 101 8.01 1.94 -14.93
N ARG A 102 7.32 2.62 -14.00
CA ARG A 102 7.20 4.09 -14.04
C ARG A 102 8.55 4.79 -13.97
N ARG A 103 9.49 4.29 -13.18
CA ARG A 103 10.85 4.85 -13.09
C ARG A 103 11.61 4.63 -14.39
N LEU A 104 11.52 3.45 -15.01
CA LEU A 104 12.16 3.21 -16.32
C LEU A 104 11.65 4.20 -17.37
N ILE A 105 10.33 4.30 -17.52
CA ILE A 105 9.70 5.20 -18.50
C ILE A 105 10.04 6.66 -18.19
N GLY A 106 9.97 7.07 -16.92
CA GLY A 106 10.28 8.43 -16.51
C GLY A 106 11.73 8.80 -16.81
N ARG A 107 12.68 7.90 -16.54
CA ARG A 107 14.10 8.14 -16.85
C ARG A 107 14.35 8.23 -18.34
N LEU A 108 13.73 7.36 -19.13
CA LEU A 108 13.83 7.42 -20.59
C LEU A 108 13.24 8.72 -21.14
N ALA A 109 12.10 9.18 -20.60
CA ALA A 109 11.46 10.43 -20.99
C ALA A 109 12.30 11.68 -20.67
N HIS A 110 13.24 11.55 -19.74
CA HIS A 110 14.13 12.61 -19.25
C HIS A 110 15.61 12.23 -19.48
N ALA A 111 15.91 11.46 -20.53
CA ALA A 111 17.26 10.96 -20.79
C ALA A 111 18.30 12.08 -20.95
N SER A 112 17.90 13.23 -21.50
CA SER A 112 18.78 14.40 -21.69
C SER A 112 18.78 15.38 -20.52
N GLU A 113 18.15 15.04 -19.39
CA GLU A 113 18.08 15.93 -18.23
C GLU A 113 19.45 16.11 -17.57
N ARG A 114 19.92 17.36 -17.57
CA ARG A 114 21.20 17.76 -16.97
C ARG A 114 21.06 18.04 -15.48
N ILE A 115 22.13 17.79 -14.74
CA ILE A 115 22.24 18.16 -13.33
C ILE A 115 22.43 19.68 -13.23
N LYS A 116 21.68 20.32 -12.33
CA LYS A 116 21.64 21.80 -12.22
C LYS A 116 22.71 22.38 -11.27
N GLU A 117 23.43 21.53 -10.56
CA GLU A 117 24.42 21.93 -9.56
C GLU A 117 25.71 22.38 -10.25
N LYS A 118 26.27 23.53 -9.81
CA LYS A 118 27.42 24.17 -10.45
C LYS A 118 28.72 23.35 -10.38
N ASP A 119 28.88 22.51 -9.37
CA ASP A 119 30.07 21.69 -9.12
C ASP A 119 29.78 20.18 -9.23
N ALA A 120 28.74 19.80 -9.98
CA ALA A 120 28.40 18.41 -10.14
C ALA A 120 29.53 17.67 -10.87
N SER A 121 30.02 16.58 -10.27
CA SER A 121 31.01 15.70 -10.91
C SER A 121 30.46 14.92 -12.12
N ARG A 122 29.18 15.13 -12.45
CA ARG A 122 28.42 14.45 -13.51
C ARG A 122 27.51 15.45 -14.22
N LEU A 123 27.37 15.30 -15.53
CA LEU A 123 26.56 16.16 -16.38
C LEU A 123 25.09 15.76 -16.42
N TYR A 124 24.79 14.45 -16.40
CA TYR A 124 23.44 13.91 -16.57
C TYR A 124 23.06 12.96 -15.44
N TYR A 125 21.77 12.89 -15.10
CA TYR A 125 21.29 11.99 -14.03
C TYR A 125 21.40 10.49 -14.39
N TYR A 126 21.23 10.14 -15.66
CA TYR A 126 21.00 8.76 -16.10
C TYR A 126 22.02 8.22 -17.09
N VAL A 127 23.06 8.99 -17.40
CA VAL A 127 24.14 8.60 -18.31
C VAL A 127 25.31 8.06 -17.48
N PRO A 128 25.96 6.94 -17.87
CA PRO A 128 27.20 6.49 -17.24
C PRO A 128 28.30 7.54 -17.34
N GLN A 129 29.01 7.80 -16.24
CA GLN A 129 30.01 8.87 -16.17
C GLN A 129 31.11 8.74 -17.23
N HIS A 130 31.54 7.52 -17.55
CA HIS A 130 32.60 7.28 -18.54
C HIS A 130 32.21 7.56 -19.99
N ILE A 131 30.91 7.78 -20.27
CA ILE A 131 30.44 8.16 -21.62
C ILE A 131 29.84 9.55 -21.70
N GLU A 132 29.79 10.32 -20.60
CA GLU A 132 29.14 11.63 -20.56
C GLU A 132 29.75 12.63 -21.56
N ASP A 133 31.06 12.55 -21.81
CA ASP A 133 31.78 13.46 -22.72
C ASP A 133 31.66 13.06 -24.21
N ILE A 134 31.29 11.82 -24.50
CA ILE A 134 31.21 11.29 -25.87
C ILE A 134 29.78 11.15 -26.38
N ILE A 135 28.80 11.02 -25.49
CA ILE A 135 27.40 10.94 -25.88
C ILE A 135 26.85 12.33 -26.22
N THR A 136 26.22 12.43 -27.38
CA THR A 136 25.65 13.70 -27.85
C THR A 136 24.26 13.93 -27.28
N GLU A 137 23.88 15.19 -27.11
CA GLU A 137 22.52 15.56 -26.73
C GLU A 137 21.48 15.06 -27.74
N LYS A 138 21.84 14.99 -29.03
CA LYS A 138 21.00 14.42 -30.08
C LYS A 138 20.64 12.96 -29.80
N GLN A 139 21.64 12.12 -29.46
CA GLN A 139 21.42 10.71 -29.11
C GLN A 139 20.50 10.55 -27.89
N LEU A 140 20.64 11.42 -26.89
CA LEU A 140 19.77 11.42 -25.71
C LEU A 140 18.34 11.86 -26.06
N LYS A 141 18.17 12.85 -26.94
CA LYS A 141 16.85 13.30 -27.42
C LYS A 141 16.15 12.24 -28.27
N GLU A 142 16.89 11.44 -29.03
CA GLU A 142 16.35 10.28 -29.74
C GLU A 142 15.78 9.24 -28.77
N LEU A 143 16.46 8.98 -27.66
CA LEU A 143 15.93 8.11 -26.58
C LEU A 143 14.62 8.65 -25.99
N GLU A 144 14.54 9.96 -25.71
CA GLU A 144 13.30 10.59 -25.23
C GLU A 144 12.15 10.47 -26.25
N ALA A 145 12.48 10.47 -27.54
CA ALA A 145 11.48 10.39 -28.60
C ALA A 145 10.74 9.05 -28.61
N PHE A 146 11.35 7.95 -28.12
CA PHE A 146 10.67 6.66 -27.96
C PHE A 146 9.47 6.75 -27.02
N VAL A 147 9.54 7.57 -25.96
CA VAL A 147 8.42 7.78 -25.05
C VAL A 147 7.41 8.77 -25.63
N LYS A 148 7.88 9.85 -26.26
CA LYS A 148 7.00 10.91 -26.80
C LYS A 148 6.18 10.46 -28.02
N ARG A 149 6.78 9.65 -28.89
CA ARG A 149 6.15 9.15 -30.13
C ARG A 149 5.55 7.75 -29.97
N GLY A 150 6.00 6.99 -28.98
CA GLY A 150 5.57 5.62 -28.72
C GLY A 150 4.49 5.52 -27.65
N SER A 151 3.98 4.30 -27.47
CA SER A 151 3.19 3.97 -26.29
C SER A 151 4.12 3.60 -25.13
N THR A 152 3.61 3.64 -23.90
CA THR A 152 4.28 3.07 -22.72
C THR A 152 4.78 1.64 -22.96
N GLN A 153 4.02 0.85 -23.72
CA GLN A 153 4.40 -0.52 -24.02
C GLN A 153 5.66 -0.59 -24.89
N LYS A 154 5.74 0.22 -25.96
CA LYS A 154 6.93 0.28 -26.82
C LYS A 154 8.19 0.71 -26.07
N ALA A 155 8.07 1.65 -25.13
CA ALA A 155 9.19 2.05 -24.29
C ALA A 155 9.69 0.89 -23.40
N LEU A 156 8.78 0.08 -22.86
CA LEU A 156 9.14 -1.11 -22.09
C LEU A 156 9.72 -2.23 -22.96
N ASP A 157 9.22 -2.38 -24.19
CA ASP A 157 9.75 -3.35 -25.14
C ASP A 157 11.20 -3.00 -25.53
N LEU A 158 11.55 -1.71 -25.64
CA LEU A 158 12.94 -1.28 -25.79
C LEU A 158 13.83 -1.74 -24.63
N PHE A 159 13.37 -1.60 -23.39
CA PHE A 159 14.12 -2.12 -22.23
C PHE A 159 14.25 -3.64 -22.28
N ARG A 160 13.22 -4.38 -22.71
CA ARG A 160 13.30 -5.84 -22.83
C ARG A 160 14.30 -6.27 -23.90
N ALA A 161 14.24 -5.66 -25.09
CA ALA A 161 15.16 -5.91 -26.18
C ALA A 161 16.61 -5.73 -25.73
N VAL A 162 16.93 -4.60 -25.10
CA VAL A 162 18.30 -4.30 -24.66
C VAL A 162 18.77 -5.14 -23.47
N ILE A 163 17.91 -5.31 -22.45
CA ILE A 163 18.31 -5.92 -21.18
C ILE A 163 18.21 -7.44 -21.20
N LEU A 164 17.13 -7.99 -21.76
CA LEU A 164 16.84 -9.43 -21.75
C LEU A 164 17.36 -10.09 -23.03
N GLU A 165 17.04 -9.53 -24.19
CA GLU A 165 17.33 -10.15 -25.49
C GLU A 165 18.72 -9.78 -26.03
N LYS A 166 19.38 -8.78 -25.41
CA LYS A 166 20.68 -8.23 -25.84
C LYS A 166 20.66 -7.68 -27.26
N GLU A 167 19.49 -7.27 -27.74
CA GLU A 167 19.32 -6.61 -29.02
C GLU A 167 19.65 -5.12 -28.90
N SER A 168 20.46 -4.61 -29.82
CA SER A 168 20.85 -3.21 -29.85
C SER A 168 20.08 -2.40 -30.87
N HIS A 169 19.56 -2.98 -31.95
CA HIS A 169 18.91 -2.22 -33.02
C HIS A 169 17.55 -1.65 -32.59
N PRO A 170 17.20 -0.38 -32.89
CA PRO A 170 17.91 0.60 -33.73
C PRO A 170 18.87 1.53 -32.97
N LEU A 171 19.21 1.22 -31.72
CA LEU A 171 20.09 2.04 -30.89
C LEU A 171 21.57 1.85 -31.26
N ASP A 172 22.35 2.90 -31.06
CA ASP A 172 23.80 2.81 -31.07
C ASP A 172 24.36 2.28 -29.73
N ALA A 173 25.67 2.00 -29.71
CA ALA A 173 26.34 1.42 -28.55
C ALA A 173 26.34 2.33 -27.29
N LEU A 174 26.27 3.65 -27.46
CA LEU A 174 26.21 4.60 -26.33
C LEU A 174 24.79 4.65 -25.75
N GLN A 175 23.78 4.68 -26.61
CA GLN A 175 22.37 4.61 -26.24
C GLN A 175 22.05 3.30 -25.48
N VAL A 176 22.60 2.17 -25.93
CA VAL A 176 22.50 0.88 -25.21
C VAL A 176 23.06 1.00 -23.79
N GLN A 177 24.23 1.62 -23.62
CA GLN A 177 24.82 1.82 -22.29
C GLN A 177 23.97 2.72 -21.39
N VAL A 178 23.34 3.76 -21.94
CA VAL A 178 22.39 4.61 -21.21
C VAL A 178 21.18 3.80 -20.73
N ILE A 179 20.59 2.96 -21.59
CA ILE A 179 19.47 2.09 -21.22
C ILE A 179 19.86 1.11 -20.11
N GLN A 180 21.04 0.50 -20.22
CA GLN A 180 21.59 -0.40 -19.20
C GLN A 180 21.80 0.31 -17.86
N GLU A 181 22.32 1.54 -17.88
CA GLU A 181 22.52 2.35 -16.68
C GLU A 181 21.19 2.77 -16.03
N MET A 182 20.21 3.18 -16.84
CA MET A 182 18.86 3.45 -16.37
C MET A 182 18.26 2.24 -15.67
N HIS A 183 18.35 1.06 -16.29
CA HIS A 183 17.89 -0.20 -15.73
C HIS A 183 18.61 -0.54 -14.43
N ARG A 184 19.95 -0.55 -14.41
CA ARG A 184 20.77 -0.83 -13.24
C ARG A 184 20.35 0.01 -12.04
N GLN A 185 20.25 1.32 -12.22
CA GLN A 185 19.87 2.23 -11.16
C GLN A 185 18.40 2.06 -10.70
N VAL A 186 17.46 1.69 -11.60
CA VAL A 186 16.07 1.36 -11.19
C VAL A 186 16.06 0.06 -10.40
N GLN A 187 16.80 -0.94 -10.88
CA GLN A 187 16.92 -2.27 -10.29
C GLN A 187 17.51 -2.21 -8.87
N GLN A 188 18.52 -1.36 -8.64
CA GLN A 188 19.04 -1.09 -7.30
C GLN A 188 17.99 -0.57 -6.31
N LYS A 189 17.01 0.20 -6.81
CA LYS A 189 15.90 0.73 -6.01
C LYS A 189 14.68 -0.20 -5.98
N HIS A 190 14.73 -1.34 -6.66
CA HIS A 190 13.67 -2.34 -6.73
C HIS A 190 13.95 -3.47 -5.75
N GLN A 191 13.58 -3.22 -4.50
CA GLN A 191 13.76 -4.17 -3.42
C GLN A 191 12.45 -4.90 -3.13
N ARG A 192 12.57 -6.18 -2.77
CA ARG A 192 11.44 -6.96 -2.27
C ARG A 192 10.83 -6.24 -1.07
N PRO A 193 9.52 -5.92 -1.10
CA PRO A 193 8.85 -5.36 0.05
C PRO A 193 8.93 -6.31 1.25
N GLN A 194 9.04 -5.76 2.44
CA GLN A 194 9.09 -6.55 3.67
C GLN A 194 8.24 -5.85 4.72
N PHE A 195 7.30 -6.60 5.31
CA PHE A 195 6.53 -6.17 6.46
C PHE A 195 7.39 -6.28 7.72
N ALA A 196 7.25 -5.30 8.63
CA ALA A 196 8.06 -5.17 9.85
C ALA A 196 9.58 -5.02 9.65
N LYS A 197 10.00 -4.23 8.64
CA LYS A 197 11.42 -3.87 8.44
C LYS A 197 11.97 -2.84 9.44
N GLY A 198 11.13 -2.25 10.31
CA GLY A 198 11.55 -1.27 11.31
C GLY A 198 10.64 -1.27 12.54
N ASP A 199 11.19 -0.76 13.65
CA ASP A 199 10.62 -0.89 15.00
C ASP A 199 9.25 -0.19 15.15
N ASP A 200 9.00 0.87 14.38
CA ASP A 200 7.73 1.61 14.37
C ASP A 200 6.64 0.94 13.52
N PHE A 201 6.89 -0.25 12.98
CA PHE A 201 5.94 -0.90 12.07
C PHE A 201 4.63 -1.28 12.79
N CYS A 202 3.56 -0.63 12.35
CA CYS A 202 2.19 -0.91 12.75
C CYS A 202 1.42 -1.61 11.64
N LEU A 203 0.83 -2.77 11.94
CA LEU A 203 -0.04 -3.50 11.02
C LEU A 203 -1.49 -3.03 11.19
N GLN A 204 -2.11 -2.54 10.12
CA GLN A 204 -3.52 -2.11 10.13
C GLN A 204 -4.43 -3.13 9.44
N ILE A 205 -5.44 -3.60 10.16
CA ILE A 205 -6.44 -4.56 9.67
C ILE A 205 -7.81 -3.87 9.66
N HIS A 206 -8.36 -3.67 8.46
CA HIS A 206 -9.75 -3.24 8.32
C HIS A 206 -10.68 -4.39 8.70
N LEU A 207 -11.45 -4.18 9.77
CA LEU A 207 -12.41 -5.15 10.27
C LEU A 207 -13.68 -5.11 9.41
N ASP A 208 -14.14 -6.29 9.01
CA ASP A 208 -15.40 -6.54 8.32
C ASP A 208 -16.24 -7.58 9.08
N TYR A 209 -17.41 -7.93 8.56
CA TYR A 209 -18.39 -8.81 9.21
C TYR A 209 -17.83 -10.18 9.63
N ARG A 210 -16.79 -10.66 8.95
CA ARG A 210 -16.12 -11.94 9.26
C ARG A 210 -15.30 -11.87 10.55
N PHE A 211 -14.91 -10.66 10.93
CA PHE A 211 -14.19 -10.38 12.18
C PHE A 211 -15.13 -9.88 13.27
N VAL A 212 -16.28 -9.30 12.91
CA VAL A 212 -17.24 -8.68 13.83
C VAL A 212 -18.67 -9.10 13.48
N THR A 213 -19.12 -10.21 14.06
CA THR A 213 -20.35 -10.90 13.62
C THR A 213 -21.61 -10.48 14.38
N ARG A 214 -21.47 -9.88 15.58
CA ARG A 214 -22.60 -9.40 16.41
C ARG A 214 -22.93 -7.92 16.22
N HIS A 215 -22.19 -7.21 15.36
CA HIS A 215 -22.31 -5.75 15.24
C HIS A 215 -22.40 -5.24 13.80
N HIS A 216 -22.66 -6.08 12.79
CA HIS A 216 -22.83 -5.56 11.43
C HIS A 216 -24.03 -4.60 11.35
N GLU A 217 -25.15 -4.96 11.98
CA GLU A 217 -26.32 -4.08 12.15
C GLU A 217 -25.97 -2.91 13.09
N ARG A 218 -25.19 -3.19 14.16
CA ARG A 218 -24.74 -2.15 15.11
C ARG A 218 -23.68 -1.18 14.59
N ILE A 219 -22.95 -1.41 13.50
CA ILE A 219 -22.04 -0.38 12.93
C ILE A 219 -22.88 0.72 12.26
N HIS A 220 -24.02 0.35 11.69
CA HIS A 220 -25.03 1.28 11.21
C HIS A 220 -25.78 1.95 12.37
N GLU A 221 -26.15 1.22 13.43
CA GLU A 221 -26.75 1.82 14.63
C GLU A 221 -25.76 2.64 15.50
N MET A 222 -24.46 2.31 15.50
CA MET A 222 -23.39 3.11 16.12
C MET A 222 -23.21 4.45 15.40
N ASN A 223 -23.60 4.53 14.12
CA ASN A 223 -23.70 5.75 13.33
C ASN A 223 -24.92 6.60 13.74
N GLU A 224 -26.05 5.96 14.07
CA GLU A 224 -27.28 6.66 14.50
C GLU A 224 -27.30 6.97 16.00
N ARG A 225 -26.50 6.24 16.80
CA ARG A 225 -26.37 6.40 18.25
C ARG A 225 -24.90 6.22 18.65
N ALA A 226 -24.12 7.28 18.51
CA ALA A 226 -22.83 7.42 19.19
C ALA A 226 -22.93 7.30 20.74
N VAL A 227 -24.16 7.20 21.26
CA VAL A 227 -24.54 6.97 22.66
C VAL A 227 -24.12 5.59 23.20
N LEU A 228 -23.90 4.58 22.34
CA LEU A 228 -23.56 3.22 22.78
C LEU A 228 -22.11 3.05 23.27
N ILE A 229 -21.29 4.11 23.25
CA ILE A 229 -19.90 4.07 23.71
C ILE A 229 -19.59 5.26 24.62
N PHE A 230 -20.57 5.63 25.45
CA PHE A 230 -20.48 6.78 26.33
C PHE A 230 -20.20 6.34 27.76
N ASP A 231 -19.00 6.65 28.25
CA ASP A 231 -18.69 6.66 29.67
C ASP A 231 -18.14 8.05 30.02
N LYS A 232 -18.87 8.79 30.86
CA LYS A 232 -18.48 10.13 31.32
C LYS A 232 -17.21 10.10 32.17
N GLU A 233 -16.91 8.96 32.81
CA GLU A 233 -15.84 8.84 33.80
C GLU A 233 -14.85 7.69 33.54
N ASN A 234 -15.06 6.89 32.48
CA ASN A 234 -14.20 5.76 32.10
C ASN A 234 -14.09 4.68 33.19
N LYS A 235 -15.14 4.50 34.01
CA LYS A 235 -15.19 3.58 35.15
C LYS A 235 -15.67 2.18 34.79
N GLN A 236 -16.44 1.98 33.70
CA GLN A 236 -16.92 0.66 33.28
C GLN A 236 -17.02 0.54 31.75
N PHE A 237 -16.28 -0.40 31.15
CA PHE A 237 -16.37 -0.71 29.71
C PHE A 237 -17.71 -1.38 29.38
N LYS A 238 -18.62 -0.64 28.75
CA LYS A 238 -19.95 -1.15 28.35
C LYS A 238 -19.97 -1.85 27.00
N THR A 239 -18.95 -1.64 26.17
CA THR A 239 -18.91 -2.10 24.77
C THR A 239 -17.65 -2.92 24.51
N PHE A 240 -17.87 -4.12 23.96
CA PHE A 240 -16.80 -5.04 23.59
C PHE A 240 -16.83 -5.30 22.09
N LEU A 241 -15.71 -5.04 21.43
CA LEU A 241 -15.47 -5.47 20.07
C LEU A 241 -15.06 -6.95 20.08
N SER A 242 -15.99 -7.81 19.66
CA SER A 242 -15.78 -9.25 19.59
C SER A 242 -15.00 -9.64 18.33
N LEU A 243 -13.69 -9.80 18.43
CA LEU A 243 -12.82 -10.24 17.33
C LEU A 243 -12.76 -11.76 17.17
N SER A 244 -12.73 -12.22 15.92
CA SER A 244 -12.39 -13.61 15.60
C SER A 244 -10.99 -13.97 16.10
N ASN A 245 -10.83 -15.16 16.67
CA ASN A 245 -9.55 -15.64 17.17
C ASN A 245 -8.55 -15.83 15.99
N PRO A 246 -7.26 -15.48 16.16
CA PRO A 246 -6.24 -15.78 15.16
C PRO A 246 -6.18 -17.27 14.82
N ILE A 247 -6.34 -18.16 15.79
CA ILE A 247 -6.31 -19.60 15.63
C ILE A 247 -7.70 -20.09 15.20
N PRO A 248 -7.81 -20.92 14.15
CA PRO A 248 -9.08 -21.52 13.74
C PRO A 248 -9.80 -22.19 14.92
N ARG A 249 -11.12 -21.97 15.04
CA ARG A 249 -11.98 -22.49 16.12
C ARG A 249 -11.64 -22.00 17.54
N GLY A 250 -10.69 -21.09 17.71
CA GLY A 250 -10.38 -20.48 19.00
C GLY A 250 -11.49 -19.56 19.53
N LYS A 251 -11.52 -19.37 20.87
CA LYS A 251 -12.48 -18.47 21.53
C LYS A 251 -12.26 -17.02 21.08
N ARG A 252 -13.34 -16.30 20.80
CA ARG A 252 -13.27 -14.90 20.35
C ARG A 252 -12.61 -13.99 21.37
N ILE A 253 -11.84 -13.02 20.88
CA ILE A 253 -11.17 -12.02 21.70
C ILE A 253 -12.13 -10.86 21.91
N GLN A 254 -12.48 -10.58 23.17
CA GLN A 254 -13.33 -9.44 23.53
C GLN A 254 -12.43 -8.24 23.86
N LEU A 255 -12.40 -7.26 22.96
CA LEU A 255 -11.68 -6.00 23.17
C LEU A 255 -12.61 -4.94 23.76
N PRO A 256 -12.39 -4.45 24.98
CA PRO A 256 -13.15 -3.33 25.52
C PRO A 256 -12.82 -2.06 24.73
N ILE A 257 -13.85 -1.38 24.23
CA ILE A 257 -13.72 -0.14 23.47
C ILE A 257 -14.53 0.99 24.12
N CYS A 258 -13.93 2.17 24.24
CA CYS A 258 -14.54 3.37 24.78
C CYS A 258 -14.24 4.59 23.89
N ILE A 259 -15.26 5.32 23.44
CA ILE A 259 -15.08 6.59 22.74
C ILE A 259 -15.36 7.70 23.75
N ARG A 260 -14.36 8.56 24.00
CA ARG A 260 -14.57 9.71 24.88
C ARG A 260 -15.66 10.62 24.31
N GLU A 261 -16.50 11.18 25.18
CA GLU A 261 -17.59 12.12 24.80
C GLU A 261 -17.09 13.27 23.91
N ARG A 262 -15.93 13.85 24.23
CA ARG A 262 -15.29 14.90 23.42
C ARG A 262 -14.99 14.44 21.99
N THR A 263 -14.67 13.16 21.82
CA THR A 263 -14.39 12.54 20.53
C THR A 263 -15.70 12.36 19.77
N ILE A 264 -16.77 11.86 20.42
CA ILE A 264 -18.12 11.75 19.83
C ILE A 264 -18.65 13.12 19.37
N LYS A 265 -18.62 14.14 20.24
CA LYS A 265 -19.10 15.49 19.89
C LYS A 265 -18.38 16.11 18.69
N ARG A 266 -17.10 15.78 18.52
CA ARG A 266 -16.33 16.19 17.33
C ARG A 266 -16.71 15.38 16.08
N LEU A 267 -17.09 14.12 16.26
CA LEU A 267 -17.44 13.18 15.19
C LEU A 267 -18.87 13.36 14.66
N ASP A 268 -19.86 13.60 15.54
CA ASP A 268 -21.24 13.92 15.16
C ASP A 268 -21.33 15.15 14.24
N ARG A 269 -20.34 16.06 14.36
CA ARG A 269 -20.22 17.26 13.49
C ARG A 269 -19.48 17.01 12.18
N GLN A 270 -18.88 15.83 11.95
CA GLN A 270 -17.83 15.64 10.93
C GLN A 270 -17.99 14.44 9.99
N GLY A 271 -18.96 13.53 10.12
CA GLY A 271 -19.29 12.60 9.03
C GLY A 271 -19.71 11.19 9.43
N ARG A 272 -19.97 10.35 8.42
CA ARG A 272 -20.47 8.97 8.56
C ARG A 272 -19.32 8.00 8.86
N LEU A 273 -19.47 7.15 9.88
CA LEU A 273 -18.55 6.03 10.14
C LEU A 273 -18.55 5.06 8.96
N LYS A 274 -17.37 4.74 8.42
CA LYS A 274 -17.20 3.84 7.28
C LYS A 274 -16.58 2.49 7.66
N SER A 275 -15.61 2.48 8.58
CA SER A 275 -14.95 1.24 8.98
C SER A 275 -14.28 1.34 10.35
N ILE A 276 -13.97 0.19 10.91
CA ILE A 276 -13.18 0.03 12.13
C ILE A 276 -11.85 -0.63 11.72
N VAL A 277 -10.74 -0.11 12.23
CA VAL A 277 -9.39 -0.59 11.96
C VAL A 277 -8.75 -1.05 13.26
N LEU A 278 -8.18 -2.24 13.24
CA LEU A 278 -7.31 -2.75 14.30
C LEU A 278 -5.87 -2.45 13.92
N GLU A 279 -5.17 -1.68 14.75
CA GLU A 279 -3.75 -1.42 14.61
C GLU A 279 -2.97 -2.28 15.61
N LEU A 280 -2.09 -3.12 15.09
CA LEU A 280 -1.24 -4.03 15.85
C LEU A 280 0.21 -3.57 15.75
N SER A 281 0.77 -3.15 16.89
CA SER A 281 2.18 -2.76 17.04
C SER A 281 2.86 -3.68 18.06
N GLU A 282 4.18 -3.55 18.20
CA GLU A 282 4.94 -4.28 19.23
C GLU A 282 4.58 -3.80 20.64
N ASN A 283 4.28 -2.51 20.75
CA ASN A 283 3.90 -1.84 21.99
C ASN A 283 2.40 -1.96 22.32
N GLY A 284 1.67 -2.80 21.58
CA GLY A 284 0.28 -3.12 21.86
C GLY A 284 -0.69 -2.81 20.72
N VAL A 285 -1.97 -2.71 21.09
CA VAL A 285 -3.10 -2.73 20.15
C VAL A 285 -3.96 -1.49 20.31
N LYS A 286 -4.29 -0.87 19.17
CA LYS A 286 -5.21 0.26 19.11
C LYS A 286 -6.39 -0.04 18.20
N VAL A 287 -7.57 0.41 18.60
CA VAL A 287 -8.76 0.38 17.74
C VAL A 287 -8.99 1.80 17.22
N LYS A 288 -9.11 1.93 15.90
CA LYS A 288 -9.36 3.20 15.21
C LYS A 288 -10.68 3.16 14.47
N LEU A 289 -11.38 4.28 14.46
CA LEU A 289 -12.60 4.47 13.68
C LEU A 289 -12.31 5.36 12.49
N VAL A 290 -12.80 4.97 11.31
CA VAL A 290 -12.62 5.71 10.06
C VAL A 290 -13.94 6.40 9.70
N PHE A 291 -13.94 7.72 9.75
CA PHE A 291 -15.07 8.57 9.38
C PHE A 291 -14.86 9.16 7.99
N ALA A 292 -15.95 9.32 7.23
CA ALA A 292 -15.94 10.03 5.96
C ALA A 292 -16.75 11.31 6.04
N LYS A 293 -16.13 12.42 5.65
CA LYS A 293 -16.77 13.72 5.47
C LYS A 293 -16.86 14.05 3.98
N GLN A 294 -17.97 14.62 3.52
CA GLN A 294 -17.98 15.22 2.18
C GLN A 294 -17.07 16.44 2.15
N LYS A 295 -16.24 16.55 1.11
CA LYS A 295 -15.43 17.74 0.88
C LYS A 295 -16.37 18.91 0.57
N THR A 296 -16.42 19.92 1.43
CA THR A 296 -17.06 21.18 1.10
C THR A 296 -16.23 21.84 0.00
N ASN A 297 -16.79 21.97 -1.20
CA ASN A 297 -16.15 22.78 -2.24
C ASN A 297 -16.00 24.21 -1.69
N PRO A 298 -14.83 24.87 -1.87
CA PRO A 298 -14.73 26.28 -1.52
C PRO A 298 -15.80 27.04 -2.30
N LYS A 299 -16.52 27.95 -1.63
CA LYS A 299 -17.45 28.84 -2.33
C LYS A 299 -16.64 29.59 -3.41
N PRO A 300 -17.17 29.73 -4.63
CA PRO A 300 -16.53 30.59 -5.62
C PRO A 300 -16.37 31.97 -4.99
N VAL A 301 -15.16 32.52 -5.10
CA VAL A 301 -14.93 33.92 -4.76
C VAL A 301 -15.74 34.71 -5.78
N GLU A 302 -16.76 35.44 -5.30
CA GLU A 302 -17.48 36.41 -6.13
C GLU A 302 -16.45 37.48 -6.53
N THR A 303 -16.12 37.51 -7.82
CA THR A 303 -15.40 38.61 -8.49
C THR A 303 -16.40 39.57 -9.07
#